data_AF-A0A416EVK4-F1
#
_entry.id   AF-A0A416EVK4-F1
#
_cell.length_a   1.000
_cell.length_b   1.000
_cell.length_c   1.000
_cell.angle_alpha   90.00
_cell.angle_beta   90.00
_cell.angle_gamma   90.00
#
_symmetry.space_group_name_H-M   'P 1'
#
loop_
_entity.id
_entity.type
_entity.pdbx_description
1 polymer ?
#
loop_
_entity_poly.entity_id
_entity_poly.type
_entity_poly.pdbx_seq_one_letter_code
_entity_poly.pdbx_strand_id
1 'polypeptide(L)'
;MEQEVMQAIRAELESNIDAKYREFHSSLVPGQNCRILGVRIPVSRRIAKATARDHYEVYTEQFNPEVYEELLIRGMMIGYGKLTSEEQTAELDRFVPMINSWGICDSSCATCHFMKKDQEYWYGYLQKWLKSSREYEIRFGVVCLLDFFINEAYIDAVLEEMKKIHHDGYYVKMAVAWAVSICYIHFPEKTQKLLKENSLDDWTHNKTIQKIRESLRISKEEKEMLKTWKR
;
A
#
# COMPACT_ATOMS: atom_id res chain seq x y z
N MET A 1 -5.99 -18.33 28.52
CA MET A 1 -4.91 -18.46 27.52
C MET A 1 -5.09 -17.51 26.34
N GLU A 2 -6.05 -17.69 25.43
CA GLU A 2 -6.21 -16.80 24.25
C GLU A 2 -6.56 -15.36 24.61
N GLN A 3 -7.47 -15.16 25.57
CA GLN A 3 -7.80 -13.82 26.07
C GLN A 3 -6.61 -13.13 26.75
N GLU A 4 -5.71 -13.89 27.38
CA GLU A 4 -4.50 -13.34 28.03
C GLU A 4 -3.48 -12.86 26.98
N VAL A 5 -3.37 -13.57 25.86
CA VAL A 5 -2.52 -13.17 24.72
C VAL A 5 -2.99 -11.84 24.15
N MET A 6 -4.29 -11.69 23.84
CA MET A 6 -4.81 -10.43 23.30
C MET A 6 -4.73 -9.28 24.29
N GLN A 7 -4.94 -9.54 25.58
CA GLN A 7 -4.73 -8.54 26.63
C GLN A 7 -3.27 -8.09 26.68
N ALA A 8 -2.30 -9.01 26.57
CA ALA A 8 -0.88 -8.66 26.54
C ALA A 8 -0.51 -7.80 25.33
N ILE A 9 -1.04 -8.12 24.14
CA ILE A 9 -0.80 -7.33 22.93
C ILE A 9 -1.41 -5.93 23.05
N ARG A 10 -2.63 -5.81 23.58
CA ARG A 10 -3.27 -4.51 23.83
C ARG A 10 -2.54 -3.70 24.91
N ALA A 11 -2.05 -4.34 25.97
CA ALA A 11 -1.22 -3.68 26.97
C ALA A 11 0.09 -3.16 26.37
N GLU A 12 0.71 -3.90 25.43
CA GLU A 12 1.89 -3.41 24.71
C GLU A 12 1.54 -2.17 23.86
N LEU A 13 0.42 -2.20 23.12
CA LEU A 13 -0.07 -1.04 22.36
C LEU A 13 -0.30 0.17 23.28
N GLU A 14 -0.99 -0.03 24.40
CA GLU A 14 -1.30 1.01 25.39
C GLU A 14 -0.04 1.65 25.97
N SER A 15 0.98 0.84 26.31
CA SER A 15 2.27 1.33 26.82
C SER A 15 3.06 2.18 25.82
N ASN A 16 2.72 2.09 24.53
CA ASN A 16 3.37 2.82 23.44
C ASN A 16 2.50 3.93 22.84
N ILE A 17 1.40 4.30 23.50
CA ILE A 17 0.56 5.43 23.09
C ILE A 17 1.35 6.74 23.22
N ASP A 18 1.50 7.44 22.10
CA ASP A 18 2.06 8.79 22.04
C ASP A 18 0.98 9.76 21.54
N ALA A 19 0.46 10.59 22.45
CA ALA A 19 -0.63 11.53 22.14
C ALA A 19 -0.24 12.58 21.10
N LYS A 20 1.02 13.05 21.10
CA LYS A 20 1.50 14.01 20.09
C LYS A 20 1.62 13.34 18.73
N TYR A 21 2.10 12.11 18.71
CA TYR A 21 2.14 11.33 17.48
C TYR A 21 0.73 11.00 16.97
N ARG A 22 -0.23 10.69 17.85
CA ARG A 22 -1.64 10.51 17.47
C ARG A 22 -2.20 11.74 16.76
N GLU A 23 -2.01 12.93 17.31
CA GLU A 23 -2.50 14.17 16.71
C GLU A 23 -1.87 14.42 15.34
N PHE A 24 -0.54 14.32 15.26
CA PHE A 24 0.19 14.43 14.00
C PHE A 24 -0.31 13.40 12.97
N HIS A 25 -0.42 12.13 13.35
CA HIS A 25 -0.84 11.07 12.45
C HIS A 25 -2.29 11.27 11.98
N SER A 26 -3.20 11.66 12.89
CA SER A 26 -4.61 11.94 12.55
C SER A 26 -4.73 13.02 11.46
N SER A 27 -3.84 14.02 11.47
CA SER A 27 -3.81 15.06 10.43
C SER A 27 -3.38 14.54 9.04
N LEU A 28 -2.67 13.42 8.97
CA LEU A 28 -2.18 12.82 7.73
C LEU A 28 -3.18 11.86 7.08
N VAL A 29 -4.12 11.33 7.85
CA VAL A 29 -5.17 10.40 7.39
C VAL A 29 -6.57 10.99 7.62
N PRO A 30 -6.90 12.13 7.00
CA PRO A 30 -8.20 12.76 7.20
C PRO A 30 -9.33 11.84 6.71
N GLY A 31 -10.44 11.80 7.45
CA GLY A 31 -11.64 11.06 7.05
C GLY A 31 -11.62 9.55 7.28
N GLN A 32 -10.58 9.00 7.92
CA GLN A 32 -10.58 7.59 8.33
C GLN A 32 -11.46 7.36 9.56
N ASN A 33 -12.16 6.21 9.58
CA ASN A 33 -13.18 5.89 10.59
C ASN A 33 -12.64 5.09 11.79
N CYS A 34 -11.32 4.89 11.92
CA CYS A 34 -10.74 4.17 13.04
C CYS A 34 -10.42 5.09 14.24
N ARG A 35 -10.48 4.55 15.44
CA ARG A 35 -9.81 5.11 16.60
C ARG A 35 -8.30 4.93 16.44
N ILE A 36 -7.56 6.03 16.31
CA ILE A 36 -6.09 6.03 16.29
C ILE A 36 -5.59 6.07 17.74
N LEU A 37 -4.74 5.12 18.13
CA LEU A 37 -4.11 5.10 19.45
C LEU A 37 -2.92 6.07 19.50
N GLY A 38 -2.12 6.12 18.44
CA GLY A 38 -0.86 6.88 18.38
C GLY A 38 0.36 6.02 18.62
N VAL A 39 0.36 4.75 18.17
CA VAL A 39 1.55 3.89 18.25
C VAL A 39 2.35 4.02 16.97
N ARG A 40 3.65 4.25 17.09
CA ARG A 40 4.54 4.47 15.94
C ARG A 40 4.74 3.18 15.14
N ILE A 41 4.83 3.33 13.81
CA ILE A 41 5.01 2.21 12.85
C ILE A 41 6.12 1.21 13.25
N PRO A 42 7.32 1.61 13.74
CA PRO A 42 8.33 0.64 14.16
C PRO A 42 7.87 -0.29 15.28
N VAL A 43 7.08 0.22 16.24
CA VAL A 43 6.49 -0.56 17.33
C VAL A 43 5.41 -1.49 16.77
N SER A 44 4.47 -0.96 15.98
CA SER A 44 3.41 -1.78 15.37
C SER A 44 3.98 -2.91 14.50
N ARG A 45 5.07 -2.66 13.76
CA ARG A 45 5.80 -3.70 13.00
C ARG A 45 6.41 -4.77 13.90
N ARG A 46 7.00 -4.38 15.04
CA ARG A 46 7.55 -5.34 16.01
C ARG A 46 6.44 -6.24 16.55
N ILE A 47 5.32 -5.65 16.97
CA ILE A 47 4.15 -6.38 17.47
C ILE A 47 3.62 -7.33 16.39
N ALA A 48 3.43 -6.85 15.16
CA ALA A 48 2.94 -7.67 14.05
C ALA A 48 3.86 -8.86 13.75
N LYS A 49 5.18 -8.67 13.75
CA LYS A 49 6.14 -9.77 13.54
C LYS A 49 6.07 -10.85 14.63
N ALA A 50 6.02 -10.43 15.90
CA ALA A 50 5.92 -11.37 17.02
C ALA A 50 4.58 -12.12 16.98
N THR A 51 3.49 -11.38 16.79
CA THR A 51 2.13 -11.93 16.75
C THR A 51 1.93 -12.87 15.57
N ALA A 52 2.43 -12.52 14.38
CA ALA A 52 2.34 -13.39 13.20
C ALA A 52 3.07 -14.73 13.35
N ARG A 53 4.08 -14.80 14.23
CA ARG A 53 4.84 -16.02 14.48
C ARG A 53 4.17 -16.93 15.50
N ASP A 54 3.68 -16.35 16.59
CA ASP A 54 3.33 -17.10 17.79
C ASP A 54 1.81 -17.15 18.05
N HIS A 55 1.04 -16.19 17.52
CA HIS A 55 -0.35 -15.92 17.90
C HIS A 55 -1.23 -15.49 16.72
N TYR A 56 -0.98 -16.04 15.53
CA TYR A 56 -1.66 -15.61 14.30
C TYR A 56 -3.19 -15.73 14.41
N GLU A 57 -3.67 -16.94 14.70
CA GLU A 57 -5.11 -17.27 14.79
C GLU A 57 -5.82 -16.42 15.84
N VAL A 58 -5.29 -16.43 17.07
CA VAL A 58 -5.81 -15.67 18.21
C VAL A 58 -6.00 -14.19 17.86
N TYR A 59 -5.02 -13.58 17.19
CA TYR A 59 -5.13 -12.18 16.80
C TYR A 59 -6.17 -11.97 15.70
N THR A 60 -6.18 -12.84 14.67
CA THR A 60 -7.14 -12.71 13.56
C THR A 60 -8.60 -12.88 14.00
N GLU A 61 -8.87 -13.61 15.07
CA GLU A 61 -10.22 -13.80 15.62
C GLU A 61 -10.68 -12.64 16.51
N GLN A 62 -9.75 -11.95 17.19
CA GLN A 62 -10.10 -11.05 18.30
C GLN A 62 -9.69 -9.59 18.09
N PHE A 63 -8.96 -9.26 17.02
CA PHE A 63 -8.60 -7.88 16.72
C PHE A 63 -9.83 -7.01 16.51
N ASN A 64 -9.74 -5.73 16.88
CA ASN A 64 -10.78 -4.75 16.65
C ASN A 64 -10.48 -3.95 15.37
N PRO A 65 -11.24 -4.13 14.27
CA PRO A 65 -11.01 -3.39 13.02
C PRO A 65 -11.29 -1.88 13.15
N GLU A 66 -11.99 -1.44 14.20
CA GLU A 66 -12.24 -0.03 14.49
C GLU A 66 -11.03 0.66 15.13
N VAL A 67 -9.98 -0.07 15.52
CA VAL A 67 -8.75 0.50 16.07
C VAL A 67 -7.67 0.48 14.99
N TYR A 68 -7.13 1.67 14.65
CA TYR A 68 -6.21 1.82 13.52
C TYR A 68 -5.00 0.90 13.64
N GLU A 69 -4.35 0.90 14.80
CA GLU A 69 -3.17 0.10 15.05
C GLU A 69 -3.45 -1.41 15.04
N GLU A 70 -4.64 -1.84 15.48
CA GLU A 70 -5.00 -3.27 15.43
C GLU A 70 -5.25 -3.71 13.98
N LEU A 71 -5.98 -2.92 13.19
CA LEU A 71 -6.18 -3.18 11.77
C LEU A 71 -4.86 -3.11 10.97
N LEU A 72 -3.96 -2.17 11.31
CA LEU A 72 -2.63 -2.06 10.73
C LEU A 72 -1.79 -3.32 11.02
N ILE A 73 -1.79 -3.80 12.27
CA ILE A 73 -1.07 -5.02 12.66
C ILE A 73 -1.64 -6.22 11.90
N ARG A 74 -2.97 -6.35 11.84
CA ARG A 74 -3.67 -7.41 11.10
C ARG A 74 -3.19 -7.52 9.66
N GLY A 75 -3.05 -6.39 8.96
CA GLY A 75 -2.57 -6.34 7.59
C GLY A 75 -1.09 -6.72 7.44
N MET A 76 -0.23 -6.19 8.30
CA MET A 76 1.21 -6.52 8.29
C MET A 76 1.48 -8.00 8.64
N MET A 77 0.64 -8.61 9.47
CA MET A 77 0.77 -10.02 9.82
C MET A 77 0.66 -10.94 8.61
N ILE A 78 -0.11 -10.60 7.58
CA ILE A 78 -0.25 -11.42 6.35
C ILE A 78 1.11 -11.61 5.68
N GLY A 79 1.93 -10.56 5.62
CA GLY A 79 3.29 -10.64 5.07
C GLY A 79 4.34 -11.27 5.99
N TYR A 80 4.13 -11.24 7.31
CA TYR A 80 5.06 -11.81 8.30
C TYR A 80 4.75 -13.25 8.70
N GLY A 81 3.52 -13.70 8.50
CA GLY A 81 3.06 -15.04 8.84
C GLY A 81 3.70 -16.11 7.96
N LYS A 82 3.84 -17.31 8.52
CA LYS A 82 4.28 -18.49 7.77
C LYS A 82 3.08 -19.16 7.13
N LEU A 83 2.57 -18.54 6.07
CA LEU A 83 1.38 -18.97 5.34
C LEU A 83 1.76 -19.51 3.96
N THR A 84 0.97 -20.45 3.47
CA THR A 84 0.92 -20.86 2.06
C THR A 84 0.34 -19.75 1.18
N SER A 85 0.51 -19.85 -0.14
CA SER A 85 -0.07 -18.88 -1.08
C SER A 85 -1.60 -18.85 -1.00
N GLU A 86 -2.22 -20.01 -0.78
CA GLU A 86 -3.67 -20.17 -0.62
C GLU A 86 -4.16 -19.50 0.67
N GLU A 87 -3.46 -19.69 1.78
CA GLU A 87 -3.78 -19.03 3.05
C GLU A 87 -3.58 -17.52 2.94
N GLN A 88 -2.49 -17.04 2.32
CA GLN A 88 -2.27 -15.60 2.08
C GLN A 88 -3.40 -15.01 1.22
N THR A 89 -3.84 -15.73 0.20
CA THR A 89 -4.97 -15.32 -0.65
C THR A 89 -6.24 -15.18 0.18
N ALA A 90 -6.58 -16.18 1.00
CA ALA A 90 -7.76 -16.13 1.86
C ALA A 90 -7.70 -14.99 2.89
N GLU A 91 -6.51 -14.74 3.44
CA GLU A 91 -6.27 -13.67 4.41
C GLU A 91 -6.39 -12.27 3.78
N LEU A 92 -5.83 -12.08 2.58
CA LEU A 92 -5.98 -10.84 1.82
C LEU A 92 -7.43 -10.61 1.40
N ASP A 93 -8.16 -11.66 1.03
CA ASP A 93 -9.58 -11.55 0.64
C ASP A 93 -10.47 -11.04 1.78
N ARG A 94 -10.10 -11.35 3.02
CA ARG A 94 -10.76 -10.82 4.23
C ARG A 94 -10.28 -9.41 4.56
N PHE A 95 -8.98 -9.17 4.48
CA PHE A 95 -8.36 -7.94 4.95
C PHE A 95 -8.52 -6.74 4.00
N VAL A 96 -8.31 -6.93 2.70
CA VAL A 96 -8.31 -5.82 1.71
C VAL A 96 -9.62 -5.03 1.74
N PRO A 97 -10.82 -5.67 1.83
CA PRO A 97 -12.09 -4.95 1.99
C PRO A 97 -12.22 -4.10 3.26
N MET A 98 -11.39 -4.33 4.29
CA MET A 98 -11.39 -3.60 5.57
C MET A 98 -10.50 -2.36 5.53
N ILE A 99 -9.63 -2.21 4.53
CA ILE A 99 -8.71 -1.07 4.43
C ILE A 99 -9.52 0.23 4.28
N ASN A 100 -9.26 1.18 5.18
CA ASN A 100 -9.95 2.47 5.24
C ASN A 100 -8.99 3.67 5.36
N SER A 101 -7.69 3.46 5.18
CA SER A 101 -6.70 4.52 5.14
C SER A 101 -5.53 4.13 4.24
N TRP A 102 -4.88 5.14 3.65
CA TRP A 102 -3.68 4.92 2.85
C TRP A 102 -2.51 4.36 3.70
N GLY A 103 -2.43 4.73 4.98
CA GLY A 103 -1.38 4.28 5.88
C GLY A 103 -1.46 2.78 6.21
N ILE A 104 -2.68 2.25 6.42
CA ILE A 104 -2.93 0.81 6.59
C ILE A 104 -2.61 0.07 5.30
N CYS A 105 -3.06 0.59 4.15
CA CYS A 105 -2.81 0.01 2.85
C CYS A 105 -1.31 -0.17 2.59
N ASP A 106 -0.57 0.94 2.55
CA ASP A 106 0.82 0.97 2.12
C ASP A 106 1.72 0.20 3.08
N SER A 107 1.44 0.30 4.39
CA SER A 107 2.21 -0.44 5.40
C SER A 107 2.01 -1.95 5.29
N SER A 108 0.81 -2.40 4.92
CA SER A 108 0.51 -3.81 4.73
C SER A 108 1.13 -4.34 3.43
N CYS A 109 0.98 -3.61 2.32
CA CYS A 109 1.62 -3.91 1.03
C CYS A 109 3.13 -4.11 1.19
N ALA A 110 3.80 -3.23 1.92
CA ALA A 110 5.25 -3.30 2.15
C ALA A 110 5.72 -4.60 2.83
N THR A 111 4.82 -5.34 3.49
CA THR A 111 5.15 -6.64 4.11
C THR A 111 4.94 -7.85 3.18
N CYS A 112 4.24 -7.68 2.05
CA CYS A 112 3.84 -8.76 1.14
C CYS A 112 5.01 -9.27 0.26
N HIS A 113 6.21 -9.41 0.82
CA HIS A 113 7.41 -9.87 0.10
C HIS A 113 7.27 -11.26 -0.53
N PHE A 114 6.30 -12.05 -0.08
CA PHE A 114 5.95 -13.32 -0.71
C PHE A 114 5.59 -13.14 -2.19
N MET A 115 5.03 -11.98 -2.60
CA MET A 115 4.69 -11.68 -4.00
C MET A 115 5.90 -11.59 -4.94
N LYS A 116 7.13 -11.52 -4.39
CA LYS A 116 8.36 -11.61 -5.21
C LYS A 116 8.63 -13.02 -5.71
N LYS A 117 8.01 -14.03 -5.10
CA LYS A 117 8.05 -15.42 -5.55
C LYS A 117 6.72 -15.73 -6.23
N ASP A 118 6.75 -16.53 -7.28
CA ASP A 118 5.55 -16.86 -8.06
C ASP A 118 4.78 -15.60 -8.50
N GLN A 119 5.51 -14.68 -9.14
CA GLN A 119 4.95 -13.40 -9.57
C GLN A 119 3.78 -13.56 -10.53
N GLU A 120 3.73 -14.64 -11.33
CA GLU A 120 2.62 -14.88 -12.25
C GLU A 120 1.32 -15.09 -11.48
N TYR A 121 1.33 -15.95 -10.46
CA TYR A 121 0.20 -16.15 -9.56
C TYR A 121 -0.26 -14.84 -8.92
N TRP A 122 0.67 -14.10 -8.30
CA TRP A 122 0.33 -12.90 -7.56
C TRP A 122 -0.10 -11.74 -8.46
N TYR A 123 0.49 -11.59 -9.64
CA TYR A 123 0.04 -10.63 -10.64
C TYR A 123 -1.40 -10.95 -11.07
N GLY A 124 -1.71 -12.22 -11.34
CA GLY A 124 -3.05 -12.69 -11.65
C GLY A 124 -4.05 -12.42 -10.52
N TYR A 125 -3.66 -12.70 -9.27
CA TYR A 125 -4.47 -12.42 -8.08
C TYR A 125 -4.80 -10.93 -7.93
N LEU A 126 -3.81 -10.04 -8.12
CA LEU A 126 -4.00 -8.59 -7.97
C LEU A 126 -5.00 -7.99 -8.97
N GLN A 127 -5.25 -8.64 -10.11
CA GLN A 127 -6.19 -8.17 -11.14
C GLN A 127 -7.59 -7.89 -10.61
N LYS A 128 -8.07 -8.68 -9.63
CA LYS A 128 -9.41 -8.46 -9.06
C LYS A 128 -9.50 -7.15 -8.29
N TRP A 129 -8.42 -6.76 -7.61
CA TRP A 129 -8.34 -5.53 -6.83
C TRP A 129 -8.18 -4.31 -7.74
N LEU A 130 -7.37 -4.42 -8.80
CA LEU A 130 -7.19 -3.37 -9.80
C LEU A 130 -8.50 -3.05 -10.57
N LYS A 131 -9.41 -4.02 -10.69
CA LYS A 131 -10.73 -3.88 -11.34
C LYS A 131 -11.87 -3.55 -10.36
N SER A 132 -11.57 -3.38 -9.07
CA SER A 132 -12.58 -3.00 -8.09
C SER A 132 -13.13 -1.60 -8.36
N SER A 133 -14.30 -1.29 -7.83
CA SER A 133 -14.83 0.08 -7.76
C SER A 133 -14.54 0.76 -6.42
N ARG A 134 -13.87 0.08 -5.49
CA ARG A 134 -13.57 0.59 -4.14
C ARG A 134 -12.16 1.16 -4.09
N GLU A 135 -12.05 2.40 -3.64
CA GLU A 135 -10.82 3.19 -3.67
C GLU A 135 -9.61 2.48 -3.05
N TYR A 136 -9.75 1.94 -1.83
CA TYR A 136 -8.63 1.29 -1.14
C TYR A 136 -8.30 -0.09 -1.67
N GLU A 137 -9.24 -0.78 -2.32
CA GLU A 137 -8.97 -2.07 -2.99
C GLU A 137 -8.10 -1.83 -4.23
N ILE A 138 -8.45 -0.84 -5.06
CA ILE A 138 -7.62 -0.45 -6.20
C ILE A 138 -6.25 0.02 -5.72
N ARG A 139 -6.20 0.85 -4.67
CA ARG A 139 -4.92 1.31 -4.08
C ARG A 139 -4.05 0.13 -3.66
N PHE A 140 -4.61 -0.87 -2.98
CA PHE A 140 -3.88 -2.08 -2.59
C PHE A 140 -3.25 -2.75 -3.80
N GLY A 141 -4.02 -2.96 -4.87
CA GLY A 141 -3.51 -3.51 -6.13
C GLY A 141 -2.34 -2.71 -6.70
N VAL A 142 -2.51 -1.38 -6.81
CA VAL A 142 -1.50 -0.47 -7.37
C VAL A 142 -0.22 -0.45 -6.54
N VAL A 143 -0.33 -0.40 -5.21
CA VAL A 143 0.84 -0.33 -4.32
C VAL A 143 1.58 -1.68 -4.29
N CYS A 144 0.88 -2.82 -4.35
CA CYS A 144 1.53 -4.11 -4.54
C CYS A 144 2.30 -4.19 -5.87
N LEU A 145 1.73 -3.69 -6.98
CA LEU A 145 2.44 -3.59 -8.26
C LEU A 145 3.69 -2.71 -8.14
N LEU A 146 3.58 -1.56 -7.47
CA LEU A 146 4.69 -0.65 -7.22
C LEU A 146 5.82 -1.34 -6.45
N ASP A 147 5.50 -2.03 -5.36
CA ASP A 147 6.49 -2.62 -4.45
C ASP A 147 7.19 -3.86 -5.03
N PHE A 148 6.51 -4.65 -5.87
CA PHE A 148 6.98 -5.99 -6.25
C PHE A 148 7.05 -6.28 -7.76
N PHE A 149 6.43 -5.47 -8.61
CA PHE A 149 6.27 -5.78 -10.04
C PHE A 149 6.94 -4.78 -11.00
N ILE A 150 7.59 -3.74 -10.50
CA ILE A 150 8.42 -2.85 -11.34
C ILE A 150 9.76 -3.53 -11.66
N ASN A 151 9.75 -4.39 -12.68
CA ASN A 151 10.91 -5.12 -13.20
C ASN A 151 10.72 -5.44 -14.70
N GLU A 152 11.77 -5.93 -15.37
CA GLU A 152 11.76 -6.19 -16.82
C GLU A 152 10.61 -7.09 -17.30
N ALA A 153 10.24 -8.11 -16.52
CA ALA A 153 9.22 -9.06 -16.91
C ALA A 153 7.79 -8.48 -16.87
N TYR A 154 7.55 -7.51 -16.00
CA TYR A 154 6.21 -6.99 -15.73
C TYR A 154 6.01 -5.52 -16.07
N ILE A 155 7.06 -4.76 -16.42
CA ILE A 155 6.97 -3.31 -16.62
C ILE A 155 5.89 -2.91 -17.64
N ASP A 156 5.80 -3.60 -18.78
CA ASP A 156 4.80 -3.26 -19.80
C ASP A 156 3.38 -3.54 -19.29
N ALA A 157 3.20 -4.65 -18.56
CA ALA A 157 1.94 -5.01 -17.95
C ALA A 157 1.54 -4.03 -16.84
N VAL A 158 2.49 -3.59 -16.01
CA VAL A 158 2.26 -2.58 -14.95
C VAL A 158 1.83 -1.25 -15.55
N LEU A 159 2.54 -0.75 -16.57
CA LEU A 159 2.20 0.51 -17.24
C LEU A 159 0.81 0.45 -17.89
N GLU A 160 0.47 -0.69 -18.49
CA GLU A 160 -0.85 -0.91 -19.09
C GLU A 160 -1.96 -0.97 -18.03
N GLU A 161 -1.71 -1.53 -16.84
CA GLU A 161 -2.67 -1.45 -15.73
C GLU A 161 -2.83 -0.01 -15.22
N MET A 162 -1.74 0.76 -15.07
CA MET A 162 -1.83 2.18 -14.68
C MET A 162 -2.65 3.00 -15.68
N LYS A 163 -2.59 2.65 -16.97
CA LYS A 163 -3.35 3.28 -18.04
C LYS A 163 -4.86 3.03 -17.95
N LYS A 164 -5.27 1.82 -17.55
CA LYS A 164 -6.70 1.41 -17.48
C LYS A 164 -7.42 1.94 -16.25
N ILE A 165 -6.69 2.28 -15.19
CA ILE A 165 -7.28 2.70 -13.92
C ILE A 165 -7.82 4.13 -14.04
N HIS A 166 -9.13 4.24 -14.13
CA HIS A 166 -9.87 5.49 -14.08
C HIS A 166 -10.79 5.48 -12.86
N HIS A 167 -10.51 6.34 -11.88
CA HIS A 167 -11.26 6.41 -10.64
C HIS A 167 -11.16 7.81 -10.03
N ASP A 168 -12.27 8.35 -9.50
CA ASP A 168 -12.29 9.73 -8.99
C ASP A 168 -11.67 9.90 -7.60
N GLY A 169 -11.58 8.81 -6.84
CA GLY A 169 -10.96 8.75 -5.52
C GLY A 169 -9.51 9.26 -5.51
N TYR A 170 -9.25 10.22 -4.62
CA TYR A 170 -7.97 10.88 -4.45
C TYR A 170 -6.82 9.90 -4.17
N TYR A 171 -7.03 8.89 -3.33
CA TYR A 171 -6.01 7.93 -2.93
C TYR A 171 -5.68 6.93 -4.03
N VAL A 172 -6.60 6.64 -4.95
CA VAL A 172 -6.29 5.86 -6.16
C VAL A 172 -5.43 6.67 -7.11
N LYS A 173 -5.88 7.88 -7.46
CA LYS A 173 -5.12 8.78 -8.33
C LYS A 173 -3.70 9.02 -7.79
N MET A 174 -3.56 9.23 -6.48
CA MET A 174 -2.27 9.39 -5.82
C MET A 174 -1.39 8.13 -5.91
N ALA A 175 -1.98 6.93 -5.77
CA ALA A 175 -1.25 5.67 -5.88
C ALA A 175 -0.75 5.44 -7.31
N VAL A 176 -1.61 5.65 -8.31
CA VAL A 176 -1.23 5.53 -9.73
C VAL A 176 -0.13 6.52 -10.06
N ALA A 177 -0.28 7.79 -9.66
CA ALA A 177 0.75 8.80 -9.89
C ALA A 177 2.09 8.44 -9.24
N TRP A 178 2.05 7.83 -8.06
CA TRP A 178 3.25 7.33 -7.39
C TRP A 178 3.86 6.15 -8.13
N ALA A 179 3.09 5.13 -8.48
CA ALA A 179 3.56 3.96 -9.22
C ALA A 179 4.20 4.35 -10.55
N VAL A 180 3.56 5.21 -11.34
CA VAL A 180 4.13 5.70 -12.62
C VAL A 180 5.41 6.50 -12.39
N SER A 181 5.50 7.30 -11.31
CA SER A 181 6.73 8.01 -11.00
C SER A 181 7.92 7.08 -10.66
N ILE A 182 7.65 5.94 -10.01
CA ILE A 182 8.65 4.92 -9.74
C ILE A 182 9.00 4.16 -11.03
N CYS A 183 8.01 3.85 -11.87
CA CYS A 183 8.25 3.28 -13.21
C CYS A 183 9.18 4.18 -14.02
N TYR A 184 9.02 5.51 -13.98
CA TYR A 184 9.92 6.43 -14.68
C TYR A 184 11.36 6.33 -14.18
N ILE A 185 11.56 6.22 -12.86
CA ILE A 185 12.90 6.12 -12.25
C ILE A 185 13.64 4.86 -12.74
N HIS A 186 12.92 3.75 -12.92
CA HIS A 186 13.52 2.46 -13.28
C HIS A 186 13.49 2.17 -14.78
N PHE A 187 12.47 2.66 -15.50
CA PHE A 187 12.17 2.40 -16.90
C PHE A 187 11.73 3.70 -17.60
N PRO A 188 12.64 4.69 -17.74
CA PRO A 188 12.29 6.03 -18.22
C PRO A 188 11.70 6.00 -19.62
N GLU A 189 12.29 5.27 -20.57
CA GLU A 189 11.83 5.25 -21.97
C GLU A 189 10.39 4.71 -22.11
N LYS A 190 10.09 3.57 -21.49
CA LYS A 190 8.75 2.96 -21.49
C LYS A 190 7.73 3.89 -20.82
N THR A 191 8.11 4.50 -19.70
CA THR A 191 7.21 5.39 -18.95
C THR A 191 6.97 6.72 -19.67
N GLN A 192 7.98 7.26 -20.36
CA GLN A 192 7.84 8.46 -21.19
C GLN A 192 6.84 8.27 -22.32
N LYS A 193 6.80 7.07 -22.91
CA LYS A 193 5.80 6.73 -23.94
C LYS A 193 4.38 6.88 -23.38
N LEU A 194 4.10 6.26 -22.22
CA LEU A 194 2.81 6.39 -21.54
C LEU A 194 2.44 7.86 -21.27
N LEU A 195 3.39 8.65 -20.76
CA LEU A 195 3.13 10.07 -20.43
C LEU A 195 2.82 10.92 -21.67
N LYS A 196 3.35 10.56 -22.85
CA LYS A 196 3.08 11.26 -24.11
C LYS A 196 1.75 10.83 -24.77
N GLU A 197 1.25 9.63 -24.46
CA GLU A 197 0.00 9.08 -25.03
C GLU A 197 -1.28 9.69 -24.42
N ASN A 198 -1.16 10.65 -23.50
CA ASN A 198 -2.30 11.34 -22.88
C ASN A 198 -3.34 10.41 -22.23
N SER A 199 -2.92 9.23 -21.78
CA SER A 199 -3.86 8.18 -21.33
C SER A 199 -4.26 8.28 -19.85
N LEU A 200 -3.49 9.01 -19.04
CA LEU A 200 -3.85 9.31 -17.65
C LEU A 200 -4.74 10.57 -17.59
N ASP A 201 -5.62 10.67 -16.60
CA ASP A 201 -6.35 11.92 -16.34
C ASP A 201 -5.37 13.05 -15.94
N ASP A 202 -5.78 14.30 -16.16
CA ASP A 202 -4.89 15.47 -15.98
C ASP A 202 -4.34 15.58 -14.55
N TRP A 203 -5.15 15.25 -13.55
CA TRP A 203 -4.69 15.30 -12.16
C TRP A 203 -3.61 14.25 -11.92
N THR A 204 -3.86 13.00 -12.30
CA THR A 204 -2.90 11.89 -12.10
C THR A 204 -1.62 12.14 -12.88
N HIS A 205 -1.73 12.60 -14.12
CA HIS A 205 -0.59 12.95 -14.97
C HIS A 205 0.27 14.05 -14.36
N ASN A 206 -0.33 15.17 -13.98
CA ASN A 206 0.40 16.28 -13.39
C ASN A 206 1.03 15.90 -12.06
N LYS A 207 0.36 15.04 -11.29
CA LYS A 207 0.87 14.50 -10.03
C LYS A 207 2.06 13.57 -10.27
N THR A 208 2.02 12.74 -11.31
CA THR A 208 3.17 11.92 -11.74
C THR A 208 4.36 12.79 -12.07
N ILE A 209 4.18 13.83 -12.91
CA ILE A 209 5.24 14.77 -13.28
C ILE A 209 5.81 15.45 -12.03
N GLN A 210 4.96 15.87 -11.09
CA GLN A 210 5.41 16.43 -9.81
C GLN A 210 6.31 15.43 -9.07
N LYS A 211 5.85 14.19 -8.87
CA LYS A 211 6.58 13.16 -8.10
C LYS A 211 7.92 12.78 -8.74
N ILE A 212 7.97 12.66 -10.07
CA ILE A 212 9.23 12.41 -10.78
C ILE A 212 10.22 13.55 -10.50
N ARG A 213 9.74 14.81 -10.53
CA ARG A 213 10.59 15.98 -10.31
C ARG A 213 11.06 16.14 -8.86
N GLU A 214 10.31 15.62 -7.90
CA GLU A 214 10.70 15.59 -6.47
C GLU A 214 11.79 14.55 -6.18
N SER A 215 11.97 13.55 -7.05
CA SER A 215 13.00 12.54 -6.90
C SER A 215 14.42 13.12 -7.05
N LEU A 216 15.31 12.75 -6.13
CA LEU A 216 16.74 13.09 -6.21
C LEU A 216 17.49 12.27 -7.28
N ARG A 217 16.86 11.22 -7.82
CA ARG A 217 17.46 10.34 -8.85
C ARG A 217 17.34 10.88 -10.27
N ILE A 218 16.59 11.97 -10.47
CA ILE A 218 16.34 12.57 -11.79
C ILE A 218 17.22 13.80 -11.96
N SER A 219 17.85 13.96 -13.13
CA SER A 219 18.73 15.09 -13.41
C SER A 219 17.97 16.42 -13.47
N LYS A 220 18.69 17.55 -13.31
CA LYS A 220 18.07 18.88 -13.38
C LYS A 220 17.47 19.14 -14.76
N GLU A 221 18.16 18.70 -15.81
CA GLU A 221 17.78 18.83 -17.21
C GLU A 221 16.48 18.07 -17.49
N GLU A 222 16.38 16.82 -17.03
CA GLU A 222 15.13 16.05 -17.14
C GLU A 222 13.98 16.67 -16.35
N LYS A 223 14.24 17.24 -15.17
CA LYS A 223 13.21 17.91 -14.38
C LYS A 223 12.63 19.13 -15.09
N GLU A 224 13.45 19.89 -15.80
CA GLU A 224 12.98 21.02 -16.61
C GLU A 224 12.25 20.56 -17.86
N MET A 225 12.73 19.51 -18.54
CA MET A 225 11.99 18.88 -19.65
C MET A 225 10.59 18.44 -19.20
N LEU A 226 10.48 17.67 -18.12
CA LEU A 226 9.20 17.14 -17.62
C LEU A 226 8.21 18.25 -17.23
N LYS A 227 8.70 19.43 -16.85
CA LYS A 227 7.84 20.59 -16.55
C LYS A 227 6.98 20.98 -17.76
N THR A 228 7.52 20.83 -18.97
CA THR A 228 6.81 21.13 -20.23
C THR A 228 5.73 20.11 -20.59
N TRP A 229 5.69 18.96 -19.91
CA TRP A 229 4.71 17.90 -20.18
C TRP A 229 3.48 18.00 -19.28
N LYS A 230 3.42 18.97 -18.36
CA LYS A 230 2.21 19.23 -17.57
C LYS A 230 1.05 19.64 -18.48
N ARG A 231 -0.15 19.26 -18.07
CA ARG A 231 -1.41 19.54 -18.75
C ARG A 231 -2.26 20.50 -17.95
#